data_AF-A0A7R9W7J1-F1
#
_entry.id   AF-A0A7R9W7J1-F1
#
_cell.length_a   1.000
_cell.length_b   1.000
_cell.length_c   1.000
_cell.angle_alpha   90.00
_cell.angle_beta   90.00
_cell.angle_gamma   90.00
#
_symmetry.space_group_name_H-M   'P 1'
#
loop_
_entity.id
_entity.type
_entity.pdbx_description
1 polymer ?
#
loop_
_entity_poly.entity_id
_entity_poly.type
_entity_poly.pdbx_seq_one_letter_code
_entity_poly.pdbx_strand_id
1 'polypeptide(L)'
;VSETCYVAASQILTIKALQQNLVVTGFTTYLLDAGAGSIKLWERSGTYSGGALYDSGSWSLAGNYAVNPTTSFSKTSFTLKKPITILAESTHSFYLYAPQNKQIFSQGSVEGAVAVSNADMEIYEGRISLEEFGPTYAPWIW
;
A
#
# COMPACT_ATOMS: atom_id res chain seq x y z
N VAL A 1 11.81 14.33 18.68
CA VAL A 1 10.78 13.31 18.93
C VAL A 1 11.21 12.08 18.16
N SER A 2 11.48 10.96 18.80
CA SER A 2 11.89 9.75 18.08
C SER A 2 10.67 9.19 17.33
N GLU A 3 10.66 9.30 16.01
CA GLU A 3 9.65 8.64 15.19
C GLU A 3 9.87 7.13 15.32
N THR A 4 8.87 6.42 15.88
CA THR A 4 8.95 4.97 15.99
C THR A 4 8.67 4.39 14.61
N CYS A 5 9.70 3.82 14.02
CA CYS A 5 9.65 3.10 12.76
C CYS A 5 9.16 1.65 13.01
N TYR A 6 8.14 1.22 12.27
CA TYR A 6 7.60 -0.13 12.34
C TYR A 6 7.86 -0.90 11.05
N VAL A 7 7.86 -2.22 11.15
CA VAL A 7 8.11 -3.11 10.02
C VAL A 7 7.00 -4.15 9.96
N ALA A 8 6.39 -4.31 8.78
CA ALA A 8 5.36 -5.31 8.55
C ALA A 8 5.44 -5.88 7.13
N ALA A 9 4.84 -7.06 6.92
CA ALA A 9 4.86 -7.71 5.61
C ALA A 9 3.90 -7.03 4.64
N SER A 10 2.86 -6.35 5.13
CA SER A 10 1.86 -5.74 4.27
C SER A 10 1.37 -4.39 4.70
N GLN A 11 0.79 -3.68 3.73
CA GLN A 11 0.08 -2.42 3.88
C GLN A 11 -1.23 -2.45 3.12
N ILE A 12 -2.28 -1.91 3.73
CA ILE A 12 -3.50 -1.49 3.06
C ILE A 12 -3.53 0.04 3.07
N LEU A 13 -3.78 0.66 1.92
CA LEU A 13 -3.97 2.12 1.80
C LEU A 13 -5.11 2.44 0.84
N THR A 14 -5.66 3.64 0.94
CA THR A 14 -6.67 4.16 0.01
C THR A 14 -6.16 5.42 -0.68
N ILE A 15 -6.44 5.54 -1.96
CA ILE A 15 -6.21 6.75 -2.76
C ILE A 15 -7.56 7.26 -3.23
N LYS A 16 -7.81 8.56 -3.11
CA LYS A 16 -8.94 9.25 -3.76
C LYS A 16 -8.42 10.10 -4.91
N ALA A 17 -9.00 9.92 -6.08
CA ALA A 17 -8.86 10.86 -7.17
C ALA A 17 -9.79 12.07 -6.91
N LEU A 18 -9.29 13.28 -7.07
CA LEU A 18 -10.04 14.50 -6.81
C LEU A 18 -10.77 14.96 -8.08
N GLN A 19 -10.07 15.68 -8.96
CA GLN A 19 -10.71 16.38 -10.09
C GLN A 19 -10.69 15.61 -11.40
N GLN A 20 -9.73 14.70 -11.56
CA GLN A 20 -9.51 13.97 -12.81
C GLN A 20 -9.19 12.51 -12.54
N ASN A 21 -9.34 11.67 -13.56
CA ASN A 21 -8.96 10.27 -13.47
C ASN A 21 -7.45 10.16 -13.20
N LEU A 22 -7.08 9.28 -12.26
CA LEU A 22 -5.69 8.94 -12.01
C LEU A 22 -5.37 7.60 -12.65
N VAL A 23 -4.19 7.52 -13.27
CA VAL A 23 -3.65 6.27 -13.80
C VAL A 23 -2.45 5.87 -12.95
N VAL A 24 -2.65 4.88 -12.10
CA VAL A 24 -1.58 4.30 -11.28
C VAL A 24 -0.75 3.38 -12.17
N THR A 25 0.53 3.70 -12.32
CA THR A 25 1.48 2.95 -13.16
C THR A 25 2.52 2.18 -12.35
N GLY A 26 2.62 2.42 -11.05
CA GLY A 26 3.58 1.78 -10.18
C GLY A 26 3.48 2.26 -8.74
N PHE A 27 4.26 1.63 -7.87
CA PHE A 27 4.41 2.02 -6.48
C PHE A 27 5.88 2.10 -6.12
N THR A 28 6.18 2.88 -5.08
CA THR A 28 7.48 2.91 -4.41
C THR A 28 7.23 2.67 -2.93
N THR A 29 7.95 1.73 -2.34
CA THR A 29 7.88 1.41 -0.91
C THR A 29 9.28 1.32 -0.32
N TYR A 30 9.42 1.52 0.99
CA TYR A 30 10.67 1.29 1.70
C TYR A 30 10.74 -0.17 2.15
N LEU A 31 11.78 -0.87 1.70
CA LEU A 31 12.01 -2.26 2.07
C LEU A 31 13.16 -2.37 3.08
N LEU A 32 12.94 -3.16 4.13
CA LEU A 32 13.90 -3.36 5.22
C LEU A 32 15.16 -4.09 4.71
N ASP A 33 14.96 -5.23 4.05
CA ASP A 33 16.04 -6.14 3.68
C ASP A 33 16.47 -5.96 2.23
N ALA A 34 17.78 -6.06 1.97
CA ALA A 34 18.33 -6.15 0.62
C ALA A 34 18.09 -7.55 0.02
N GLY A 35 18.20 -7.64 -1.32
CA GLY A 35 18.14 -8.90 -2.05
C GLY A 35 16.78 -9.24 -2.63
N ALA A 36 16.73 -10.33 -3.39
CA ALA A 36 15.58 -10.68 -4.21
C ALA A 36 14.36 -11.06 -3.36
N GLY A 37 13.20 -10.53 -3.75
CA GLY A 37 11.90 -10.93 -3.24
C GLY A 37 10.79 -10.49 -4.16
N SER A 38 9.57 -10.39 -3.62
CA SER A 38 8.41 -9.99 -4.42
C SER A 38 7.39 -9.20 -3.62
N ILE A 39 6.62 -8.35 -4.30
CA ILE A 39 5.45 -7.68 -3.77
C ILE A 39 4.22 -8.16 -4.55
N LYS A 40 3.27 -8.77 -3.85
CA LYS A 40 1.92 -8.98 -4.36
C LYS A 40 1.12 -7.70 -4.17
N LEU A 41 0.54 -7.20 -5.26
CA LEU A 41 -0.36 -6.07 -5.23
C LEU A 41 -1.78 -6.57 -5.49
N TRP A 42 -2.67 -6.22 -4.57
CA TRP A 42 -4.09 -6.41 -4.68
C TRP A 42 -4.78 -5.05 -4.79
N GLU A 43 -5.88 -4.99 -5.52
CA GLU A 43 -6.64 -3.76 -5.77
C GLU A 43 -8.13 -3.97 -5.49
N ARG A 44 -8.81 -2.88 -5.16
CA ARG A 44 -10.26 -2.84 -4.95
C ARG A 44 -10.82 -1.44 -5.16
N SER A 45 -11.87 -1.33 -5.97
CA SER A 45 -12.65 -0.09 -6.05
C SER A 45 -13.35 0.24 -4.73
N GLY A 46 -13.28 1.50 -4.32
CA GLY A 46 -13.82 1.97 -3.04
C GLY A 46 -12.83 1.85 -1.87
N THR A 47 -13.34 2.11 -0.66
CA THR A 47 -12.58 2.00 0.59
C THR A 47 -12.62 0.56 1.12
N TYR A 48 -11.52 0.12 1.74
CA TYR A 48 -11.48 -1.17 2.44
C TYR A 48 -12.25 -1.09 3.77
N SER A 49 -13.05 -2.11 4.10
CA SER A 49 -13.73 -2.22 5.40
C SER A 49 -14.22 -3.65 5.66
N GLY A 50 -14.49 -3.97 6.93
CA GLY A 50 -15.10 -5.25 7.33
C GLY A 50 -14.31 -6.46 6.82
N GLY A 51 -15.01 -7.39 6.15
CA GLY A 51 -14.42 -8.63 5.61
C GLY A 51 -13.24 -8.41 4.66
N ALA A 52 -13.14 -7.24 4.01
CA ALA A 52 -12.03 -6.88 3.15
C ALA A 52 -10.66 -7.00 3.83
N LEU A 53 -10.61 -6.82 5.15
CA LEU A 53 -9.36 -6.82 5.90
C LEU A 53 -8.73 -8.22 6.02
N TYR A 54 -9.51 -9.28 5.79
CA TYR A 54 -9.11 -10.66 6.11
C TYR A 54 -9.47 -11.67 5.01
N ASP A 55 -10.10 -11.23 3.93
CA ASP A 55 -10.58 -12.08 2.85
C ASP A 55 -10.01 -11.64 1.51
N SER A 56 -9.18 -12.49 0.91
CA SER A 56 -8.63 -12.26 -0.43
C SER A 56 -9.69 -12.27 -1.52
N GLY A 57 -10.82 -12.95 -1.33
CA GLY A 57 -11.95 -12.98 -2.27
C GLY A 57 -12.64 -11.61 -2.43
N SER A 58 -12.40 -10.69 -1.50
CA SER A 58 -12.86 -9.31 -1.55
C SER A 58 -11.96 -8.39 -2.39
N TRP A 59 -10.87 -8.89 -2.98
CA TRP A 59 -9.87 -8.14 -3.74
C TRP A 59 -9.56 -8.78 -5.09
N SER A 60 -9.08 -7.96 -6.02
CA SER A 60 -8.52 -8.44 -7.29
C SER A 60 -7.00 -8.45 -7.22
N LEU A 61 -6.36 -9.57 -7.57
CA LEU A 61 -4.90 -9.61 -7.68
C LEU A 61 -4.44 -8.82 -8.92
N ALA A 62 -3.82 -7.67 -8.70
CA ALA A 62 -3.25 -6.86 -9.78
C ALA A 62 -1.92 -7.44 -10.30
N GLY A 63 -1.17 -8.16 -9.44
CA GLY A 63 0.00 -8.92 -9.87
C GLY A 63 0.97 -9.27 -8.75
N ASN A 64 2.00 -10.03 -9.12
CA ASN A 64 3.16 -10.30 -8.29
C ASN A 64 4.42 -9.74 -8.97
N TYR A 65 5.13 -8.86 -8.28
CA TYR A 65 6.20 -8.03 -8.83
C TYR A 65 7.52 -8.37 -8.17
N ALA A 66 8.52 -8.77 -8.96
CA ALA A 66 9.85 -9.01 -8.43
C ALA A 66 10.48 -7.69 -7.98
N VAL A 67 11.09 -7.70 -6.80
CA VAL A 67 11.85 -6.58 -6.25
C VAL A 67 13.23 -7.07 -5.84
N ASN A 68 14.23 -6.19 -5.92
CA ASN A 68 15.60 -6.51 -5.54
C ASN A 68 16.28 -5.26 -4.96
N PRO A 69 15.96 -4.87 -3.71
CA PRO A 69 16.57 -3.72 -3.08
C PRO A 69 18.08 -3.95 -2.98
N THR A 70 18.88 -2.97 -3.39
CA THR A 70 20.35 -3.10 -3.40
C THR A 70 20.95 -2.93 -2.01
N THR A 71 20.27 -2.20 -1.14
CA THR A 71 20.65 -1.98 0.26
C THR A 71 19.43 -2.13 1.16
N SER A 72 19.66 -2.44 2.43
CA SER A 72 18.63 -2.35 3.46
C SER A 72 18.09 -0.93 3.59
N PHE A 73 16.86 -0.79 4.08
CA PHE A 73 16.16 0.50 4.29
C PHE A 73 16.07 1.37 3.03
N SER A 74 15.91 0.76 1.86
CA SER A 74 15.93 1.50 0.58
C SER A 74 14.55 1.60 -0.07
N LYS A 75 14.33 2.71 -0.77
CA LYS A 75 13.18 2.89 -1.66
C LYS A 75 13.31 1.90 -2.81
N THR A 76 12.27 1.11 -3.01
CA THR A 76 12.18 0.16 -4.11
C THR A 76 10.90 0.41 -4.88
N SER A 77 11.04 0.66 -6.17
CA SER A 77 9.93 0.93 -7.08
C SER A 77 9.65 -0.28 -7.96
N PHE A 78 8.38 -0.48 -8.31
CA PHE A 78 7.97 -1.45 -9.32
C PHE A 78 6.87 -0.87 -10.20
N THR A 79 6.91 -1.22 -11.47
CA THR A 79 5.93 -0.80 -12.48
C THR A 79 4.85 -1.85 -12.63
N LEU A 80 3.59 -1.42 -12.70
CA LEU A 80 2.45 -2.29 -12.91
C LEU A 80 2.46 -2.86 -14.33
N LYS A 81 2.15 -4.15 -14.47
CA LYS A 81 2.00 -4.79 -15.78
C LYS A 81 0.79 -4.24 -16.54
N LYS A 82 -0.24 -3.88 -15.80
CA LYS A 82 -1.46 -3.24 -16.28
C LYS A 82 -1.72 -2.01 -15.39
N PRO A 83 -1.79 -0.80 -15.96
CA PRO A 83 -2.15 0.39 -15.20
C PRO A 83 -3.56 0.25 -14.59
N ILE A 84 -3.74 0.83 -13.40
CA ILE A 84 -5.03 0.87 -12.69
C ILE A 84 -5.58 2.28 -12.77
N THR A 85 -6.82 2.42 -13.25
CA THR A 85 -7.50 3.71 -13.35
C THR A 85 -8.40 3.94 -12.14
N ILE A 86 -8.17 5.03 -11.43
CA ILE A 86 -9.08 5.56 -10.40
C ILE A 86 -9.90 6.67 -11.06
N LEU A 87 -11.22 6.53 -11.07
CA LEU A 87 -12.10 7.54 -11.66
C LEU A 87 -12.11 8.80 -10.80
N ALA A 88 -12.28 9.97 -11.43
CA ALA A 88 -12.45 11.24 -10.73
C ALA A 88 -13.49 11.12 -9.61
N GLU A 89 -13.23 11.80 -8.50
CA GLU A 89 -14.06 11.81 -7.28
C GLU A 89 -14.28 10.44 -6.61
N SER A 90 -13.57 9.38 -7.05
CA SER A 90 -13.69 8.03 -6.50
C SER A 90 -12.47 7.61 -5.66
N THR A 91 -12.72 6.68 -4.73
CA THR A 91 -11.66 6.02 -3.95
C THR A 91 -11.31 4.67 -4.55
N HIS A 92 -10.05 4.28 -4.38
CA HIS A 92 -9.53 2.98 -4.72
C HIS A 92 -8.55 2.54 -3.63
N SER A 93 -8.69 1.30 -3.17
CA SER A 93 -7.83 0.73 -2.14
C SER A 93 -6.82 -0.23 -2.73
N PHE A 94 -5.64 -0.26 -2.14
CA PHE A 94 -4.54 -1.12 -2.53
C PHE A 94 -4.05 -1.90 -1.32
N TYR A 95 -3.70 -3.16 -1.54
CA TYR A 95 -3.06 -4.00 -0.54
C TYR A 95 -1.75 -4.55 -1.10
N LEU A 96 -0.63 -4.13 -0.51
CA LEU A 96 0.72 -4.53 -0.88
C LEU A 96 1.21 -5.54 0.14
N TYR A 97 1.54 -6.75 -0.28
CA TYR A 97 2.12 -7.79 0.57
C TYR A 97 3.50 -8.22 0.05
N ALA A 98 4.50 -8.10 0.92
CA ALA A 98 5.90 -8.40 0.68
C ALA A 98 6.38 -9.49 1.68
N PRO A 99 6.31 -10.78 1.31
CA PRO A 99 6.62 -11.87 2.23
C PRO A 99 8.11 -11.94 2.62
N GLN A 100 9.01 -11.57 1.71
CA GLN A 100 10.47 -11.73 1.91
C GLN A 100 11.17 -10.44 2.36
N ASN A 101 10.76 -9.28 1.84
CA ASN A 101 11.34 -7.99 2.19
C ASN A 101 10.26 -7.19 2.91
N LYS A 102 10.29 -7.18 4.25
CA LYS A 102 9.26 -6.45 5.00
C LYS A 102 9.32 -4.96 4.68
N GLN A 103 8.17 -4.32 4.70
CA GLN A 103 8.01 -2.90 4.43
C GLN A 103 8.18 -2.10 5.72
N ILE A 104 8.69 -0.89 5.58
CA ILE A 104 8.92 0.07 6.67
C ILE A 104 7.77 1.07 6.71
N PHE A 105 7.32 1.40 7.92
CA PHE A 105 6.18 2.28 8.17
C PHE A 105 6.45 3.27 9.29
N SER A 106 5.81 4.42 9.18
CA SER A 106 5.71 5.42 10.24
C SER A 106 4.35 5.35 10.91
N GLN A 107 4.32 5.67 12.20
CA GLN A 107 3.06 5.75 12.94
C GLN A 107 2.16 6.84 12.37
N GLY A 108 0.91 6.49 12.08
CA GLY A 108 -0.11 7.44 11.64
C GLY A 108 -0.77 8.18 12.80
N SER A 109 -1.71 9.06 12.47
CA SER A 109 -2.58 9.74 13.41
C SER A 109 -3.90 8.98 13.65
N VAL A 110 -4.66 8.71 12.58
CA VAL A 110 -6.00 8.11 12.61
C VAL A 110 -6.25 7.40 11.27
N GLU A 111 -6.78 6.18 11.32
CA GLU A 111 -7.12 5.40 10.12
C GLU A 111 -8.09 6.19 9.24
N GLY A 112 -7.78 6.31 7.94
CA GLY A 112 -8.60 7.09 7.01
C GLY A 112 -8.42 8.60 7.07
N ALA A 113 -7.51 9.13 7.90
CA ALA A 113 -7.06 10.52 7.78
C ALA A 113 -6.24 10.73 6.51
N VAL A 114 -6.21 11.94 5.96
CA VAL A 114 -5.37 12.27 4.81
C VAL A 114 -3.90 12.32 5.26
N ALA A 115 -3.08 11.40 4.77
CA ALA A 115 -1.64 11.38 5.03
C ALA A 115 -0.90 12.38 4.13
N VAL A 116 -1.26 12.41 2.84
CA VAL A 116 -0.68 13.29 1.81
C VAL A 116 -1.77 13.70 0.83
N SER A 117 -1.74 14.95 0.38
CA SER A 117 -2.64 15.46 -0.65
C SER A 117 -1.92 16.39 -1.62
N ASN A 118 -2.41 16.43 -2.86
CA ASN A 118 -2.09 17.47 -3.84
C ASN A 118 -3.37 17.87 -4.60
N ALA A 119 -3.24 18.62 -5.70
CA ALA A 119 -4.40 19.06 -6.48
C ALA A 119 -5.19 17.91 -7.15
N ASP A 120 -4.54 16.77 -7.36
CA ASP A 120 -5.07 15.65 -8.13
C ASP A 120 -5.58 14.50 -7.25
N MET A 121 -4.98 14.32 -6.07
CA MET A 121 -5.22 13.14 -5.24
C MET A 121 -5.04 13.37 -3.74
N GLU A 122 -5.71 12.52 -2.97
CA GLU A 122 -5.47 12.31 -1.54
C GLU A 122 -5.06 10.86 -1.33
N ILE A 123 -4.07 10.64 -0.47
CA ILE A 123 -3.72 9.30 0.01
C ILE A 123 -3.99 9.27 1.51
N TYR A 124 -4.75 8.26 1.93
CA TYR A 124 -5.19 8.12 3.31
C TYR A 124 -4.29 7.19 4.11
N GLU A 125 -4.15 7.50 5.38
CA GLU A 125 -3.53 6.63 6.37
C GLU A 125 -4.24 5.27 6.41
N GLY A 126 -3.44 4.23 6.56
CA GLY A 126 -3.85 2.88 6.28
C GLY A 126 -3.66 1.91 7.45
N ARG A 127 -3.56 0.64 7.07
CA ARG A 127 -3.31 -0.47 7.97
C ARG A 127 -2.08 -1.26 7.55
N ILE A 128 -1.50 -2.00 8.49
CA ILE A 128 -0.45 -2.98 8.22
C ILE A 128 -0.87 -4.36 8.71
N SER A 129 -0.30 -5.42 8.14
CA SER A 129 -0.39 -6.79 8.66
C SER A 129 0.95 -7.52 8.52
N LEU A 130 1.23 -8.45 9.43
CA LEU A 130 2.41 -9.29 9.41
C LEU A 130 2.30 -10.47 8.42
N GLU A 131 1.08 -10.78 7.96
CA GLU A 131 0.76 -11.91 7.10
C GLU A 131 -0.19 -11.48 5.97
N GLU A 132 -0.27 -12.30 4.91
CA GLU A 132 -1.21 -12.06 3.80
C GLU A 132 -2.65 -12.23 4.27
N PHE A 133 -3.45 -11.15 4.25
CA PHE A 133 -4.82 -11.10 4.79
C PHE A 133 -4.94 -11.58 6.26
N GLY A 134 -3.87 -11.40 7.04
CA GLY A 134 -3.86 -11.65 8.48
C GLY A 134 -4.47 -10.50 9.31
N PRO A 135 -4.37 -10.57 10.65
CA PRO A 135 -4.78 -9.48 11.52
C PRO A 135 -4.08 -8.16 11.16
N THR A 136 -4.88 -7.10 11.04
CA THR A 136 -4.41 -5.78 10.64
C THR A 136 -4.43 -4.79 11.81
N TYR A 137 -3.49 -3.85 11.78
CA TYR A 137 -3.31 -2.82 12.79
C TYR A 137 -3.35 -1.44 12.13
N ALA A 138 -3.82 -0.43 12.85
CA ALA A 138 -3.93 0.95 12.39
C ALA A 138 -3.54 1.91 13.55
N PRO A 139 -3.20 3.17 13.28
CA PRO A 139 -2.98 3.79 11.96
C PRO A 139 -1.51 3.79 11.51
N TRP A 140 -1.25 3.65 10.20
CA TRP A 140 0.12 3.61 9.66
C TRP A 140 0.26 4.30 8.30
N ILE A 141 1.46 4.86 8.06
CA ILE A 141 1.88 5.58 6.84
C ILE A 141 3.13 4.89 6.25
N TRP A 142 3.24 4.84 4.92
CA TRP A 142 4.36 4.25 4.16
C TRP A 142 5.59 5.14 4.05
#